data_AF-A0A1F3JS55-F1
#
_entry.id   AF-A0A1F3JS55-F1
#
_cell.length_a   1.000
_cell.length_b   1.000
_cell.length_c   1.000
_cell.angle_alpha   90.00
_cell.angle_beta   90.00
_cell.angle_gamma   90.00
#
_symmetry.space_group_name_H-M   'P 1'
#
loop_
_entity.id
_entity.type
_entity.pdbx_description
1 polymer ?
#
loop_
_entity_poly.entity_id
_entity_poly.type
_entity_poly.pdbx_seq_one_letter_code
_entity_poly.pdbx_strand_id
1 'polypeptide(L)'
;MKQLYIFVLILLIGCRQDNKPTLFMIGDSTMADKEKLYLPERGWGQLFPQLFTDGVLIENHAKNGRSTRSFIYEGRWDSVFQKLQPNDFVLIQFGHNDGSIQKAERYTTLVEYEYNLRKFVRETQAKNALPILSTPVVRRRFDEQGQFYDSHGEYPDIVRKIAADMRVPLLEMHKKSWEYVSALGPDASMPMYLHIGPNVNDSLPEGKHDDTHFSEFGALEMAKIAANEIKIKVPELAKHLKQ
;
A
#
# COMPACT_ATOMS: atom_id res chain seq x y z
N MET A 1 -7.45 -72.30 9.28
CA MET A 1 -6.49 -71.17 9.40
C MET A 1 -7.17 -69.93 8.83
N LYS A 2 -7.64 -68.99 9.65
CA LYS A 2 -8.24 -67.72 9.20
C LYS A 2 -7.19 -66.63 9.38
N GLN A 3 -6.71 -66.05 8.28
CA GLN A 3 -5.79 -64.92 8.31
C GLN A 3 -6.55 -63.65 8.67
N LEU A 4 -6.13 -63.01 9.75
CA LEU A 4 -6.65 -61.74 10.24
C LEU A 4 -5.79 -60.62 9.63
N TYR A 5 -6.37 -59.82 8.75
CA TYR A 5 -5.70 -58.64 8.19
C TYR A 5 -5.89 -57.45 9.11
N ILE A 6 -4.82 -56.99 9.74
CA ILE A 6 -4.78 -55.76 10.53
C ILE A 6 -4.53 -54.59 9.57
N PHE A 7 -5.53 -53.72 9.41
CA PHE A 7 -5.39 -52.45 8.71
C PHE A 7 -4.79 -51.43 9.69
N VAL A 8 -3.53 -51.05 9.47
CA VAL A 8 -2.87 -49.97 10.23
C VAL A 8 -3.25 -48.65 9.58
N LEU A 9 -4.08 -47.87 10.26
CA LEU A 9 -4.43 -46.51 9.87
C LEU A 9 -3.26 -45.59 10.26
N ILE A 10 -2.41 -45.22 9.29
CA ILE A 10 -1.34 -44.24 9.51
C ILE A 10 -1.98 -42.85 9.50
N LEU A 11 -2.19 -42.28 10.69
CA LEU A 11 -2.49 -40.86 10.86
C LEU A 11 -1.23 -40.06 10.48
N LEU A 12 -1.24 -39.50 9.26
CA LEU A 12 -0.26 -38.50 8.85
C LEU A 12 -0.48 -37.23 9.67
N ILE A 13 0.20 -37.13 10.81
CA ILE A 13 0.38 -35.87 11.52
C ILE A 13 1.32 -35.05 10.64
N GLY A 14 0.75 -34.26 9.73
CA GLY A 14 1.52 -33.29 8.96
C GLY A 14 2.17 -32.32 9.93
N CYS A 15 3.51 -32.31 9.99
CA CYS A 15 4.25 -31.20 10.59
C CYS A 15 3.78 -29.92 9.89
N ARG A 16 3.04 -29.07 10.61
CA ARG A 16 2.70 -27.72 10.14
C ARG A 16 4.02 -26.98 10.03
N GLN A 17 4.50 -26.79 8.81
CA GLN A 17 5.60 -25.86 8.56
C GLN A 17 5.04 -24.49 8.93
N ASP A 18 5.57 -23.87 9.99
CA ASP A 18 5.22 -22.51 10.41
C ASP A 18 5.78 -21.52 9.37
N ASN A 19 5.19 -21.54 8.18
CA ASN A 19 5.47 -20.54 7.17
C ASN A 19 4.82 -19.24 7.64
N LYS A 20 5.68 -18.24 7.89
CA LYS A 20 5.27 -16.89 8.24
C LYS A 20 4.34 -16.36 7.13
N PRO A 21 3.20 -15.72 7.48
CA PRO A 21 2.39 -15.06 6.48
C PRO A 21 3.20 -13.96 5.80
N THR A 22 2.87 -13.67 4.55
CA THR A 22 3.46 -12.57 3.79
C THR A 22 2.45 -11.46 3.63
N LEU A 23 2.86 -10.23 3.95
CA LEU A 23 2.16 -9.01 3.56
C LEU A 23 2.71 -8.54 2.21
N PHE A 24 1.92 -8.74 1.16
CA PHE A 24 2.16 -8.15 -0.15
C PHE A 24 1.58 -6.74 -0.20
N MET A 25 2.36 -5.78 -0.65
CA MET A 25 1.91 -4.40 -0.81
C MET A 25 1.89 -4.03 -2.30
N ILE A 26 0.75 -3.61 -2.83
CA ILE A 26 0.60 -3.18 -4.23
C ILE A 26 0.11 -1.74 -4.33
N GLY A 27 0.80 -0.93 -5.13
CA GLY A 27 0.48 0.49 -5.26
C GLY A 27 1.44 1.28 -6.14
N ASP A 28 1.47 2.59 -5.91
CA ASP A 28 2.16 3.58 -6.74
C ASP A 28 3.49 4.11 -6.14
N SER A 29 3.99 5.23 -6.65
CA SER A 29 5.25 5.84 -6.21
C SER A 29 5.25 6.25 -4.74
N THR A 30 4.11 6.55 -4.14
CA THR A 30 4.04 6.96 -2.74
C THR A 30 4.35 5.79 -1.81
N MET A 31 4.16 4.54 -2.26
CA MET A 31 4.42 3.33 -1.49
C MET A 31 5.70 2.59 -1.93
N ALA A 32 6.12 2.74 -3.19
CA ALA A 32 7.19 1.97 -3.82
C ALA A 32 8.58 2.12 -3.17
N ASP A 33 9.38 1.07 -3.25
CA ASP A 33 10.81 1.12 -2.92
C ASP A 33 11.60 2.00 -3.90
N LYS A 34 12.56 2.75 -3.36
CA LYS A 34 13.49 3.58 -4.12
C LYS A 34 14.88 2.97 -4.07
N GLU A 35 15.31 2.38 -5.17
CA GLU A 35 16.63 1.73 -5.32
C GLU A 35 17.78 2.75 -5.23
N LYS A 36 17.57 3.96 -5.76
CA LYS A 36 18.56 5.03 -5.78
C LYS A 36 18.58 5.76 -4.44
N LEU A 37 19.26 5.18 -3.46
CA LEU A 37 19.30 5.71 -2.09
C LEU A 37 19.98 7.09 -1.97
N TYR A 38 20.80 7.47 -2.96
CA TYR A 38 21.38 8.81 -3.07
C TYR A 38 20.33 9.89 -3.39
N LEU A 39 19.15 9.51 -3.90
CA LEU A 39 18.00 10.40 -3.97
C LEU A 39 17.23 10.33 -2.65
N PRO A 40 16.71 11.45 -2.14
CA PRO A 40 16.04 11.48 -0.83
C PRO A 40 14.60 10.96 -0.85
N GLU A 41 14.06 10.63 -2.02
CA GLU A 41 12.72 10.07 -2.17
C GLU A 41 12.62 8.73 -1.45
N ARG A 42 11.55 8.51 -0.68
CA ARG A 42 11.18 7.21 -0.12
C ARG A 42 9.68 6.99 -0.30
N GLY A 43 9.29 5.76 -0.66
CA GLY A 43 7.90 5.36 -0.53
C GLY A 43 7.63 4.93 0.92
N TRP A 44 6.43 5.17 1.44
CA TRP A 44 6.10 4.77 2.81
C TRP A 44 6.19 3.25 3.02
N GLY A 45 5.87 2.47 1.98
CA GLY A 45 6.02 1.01 1.99
C GLY A 45 7.46 0.53 2.13
N GLN A 46 8.44 1.34 1.72
CA GLN A 46 9.87 1.03 1.87
C GLN A 46 10.31 1.04 3.33
N LEU A 47 9.72 1.92 4.14
CA LEU A 47 10.06 2.06 5.57
C LEU A 47 9.13 1.24 6.46
N PHE A 48 8.01 0.77 5.91
CA PHE A 48 6.99 0.02 6.63
C PHE A 48 7.51 -1.22 7.38
N PRO A 49 8.45 -2.02 6.83
CA PRO A 49 9.00 -3.18 7.55
C PRO A 49 9.64 -2.85 8.90
N GLN A 50 10.11 -1.62 9.09
CA GLN A 50 10.72 -1.20 10.36
C GLN A 50 9.73 -1.25 11.54
N LEU A 51 8.42 -1.20 11.25
CA LEU A 51 7.33 -1.21 12.23
C LEU A 51 6.84 -2.62 12.58
N PHE A 52 7.37 -3.67 11.95
CA PHE A 52 6.95 -5.06 12.14
C PHE A 52 8.03 -5.92 12.79
N THR A 53 7.59 -6.88 13.58
CA THR A 53 8.39 -8.01 14.07
C THR A 53 8.68 -9.00 12.94
N ASP A 54 9.61 -9.92 13.17
CA ASP A 54 9.94 -10.97 12.19
C ASP A 54 8.85 -12.04 12.03
N GLY A 55 7.67 -11.88 12.64
CA GLY A 55 6.56 -12.83 12.55
C GLY A 55 5.79 -12.78 11.22
N VAL A 56 6.05 -11.79 10.37
CA VAL A 56 5.44 -11.60 9.04
C VAL A 56 6.55 -11.23 8.04
N LEU A 57 6.48 -11.77 6.83
CA LEU A 57 7.32 -11.31 5.71
C LEU A 57 6.64 -10.13 5.03
N ILE A 58 7.40 -9.15 4.52
CA ILE A 58 6.83 -8.01 3.80
C ILE A 58 7.46 -7.94 2.42
N GLU A 59 6.63 -8.03 1.39
CA GLU A 59 7.02 -7.86 0.00
C GLU A 59 6.36 -6.61 -0.58
N ASN A 60 7.14 -5.56 -0.81
CA ASN A 60 6.66 -4.34 -1.43
C ASN A 60 6.74 -4.43 -2.97
N HIS A 61 5.59 -4.60 -3.61
CA HIS A 61 5.45 -4.67 -5.07
C HIS A 61 4.97 -3.36 -5.69
N ALA A 62 4.78 -2.31 -4.89
CA ALA A 62 4.43 -0.99 -5.41
C ALA A 62 5.49 -0.47 -6.38
N LYS A 63 5.05 0.25 -7.41
CA LYS A 63 5.97 0.78 -8.43
C LYS A 63 5.63 2.20 -8.86
N ASN A 64 6.67 2.99 -9.05
CA ASN A 64 6.56 4.37 -9.51
C ASN A 64 5.70 4.52 -10.75
N GLY A 65 4.78 5.50 -10.70
CA GLY A 65 3.95 5.89 -11.83
C GLY A 65 2.82 4.92 -12.19
N ARG A 66 2.64 3.81 -11.45
CA ARG A 66 1.61 2.83 -11.77
C ARG A 66 0.24 3.28 -11.27
N SER A 67 -0.77 3.07 -12.10
CA SER A 67 -2.19 3.05 -11.77
C SER A 67 -2.66 1.61 -11.63
N THR A 68 -3.91 1.39 -11.23
CA THR A 68 -4.51 0.05 -11.22
C THR A 68 -4.45 -0.61 -12.61
N ARG A 69 -4.73 0.16 -13.67
CA ARG A 69 -4.67 -0.30 -15.07
C ARG A 69 -3.27 -0.71 -15.48
N SER A 70 -2.28 0.18 -15.31
CA SER A 70 -0.91 -0.13 -15.76
C SER A 70 -0.30 -1.25 -14.93
N PHE A 71 -0.66 -1.37 -13.64
CA PHE A 71 -0.18 -2.45 -12.77
C PHE A 71 -0.67 -3.82 -13.24
N ILE A 72 -1.92 -3.92 -13.70
CA ILE A 72 -2.48 -5.12 -14.34
C ILE A 72 -1.82 -5.37 -15.69
N TYR A 73 -1.80 -4.35 -16.56
CA TYR A 73 -1.28 -4.47 -17.93
C TYR A 73 0.18 -4.95 -17.98
N GLU A 74 1.00 -4.53 -17.02
CA GLU A 74 2.41 -4.93 -16.92
C GLU A 74 2.63 -6.30 -16.24
N GLY A 75 1.57 -7.05 -15.88
CA GLY A 75 1.70 -8.36 -15.23
C GLY A 75 2.22 -8.31 -13.79
N ARG A 76 2.24 -7.13 -13.15
CA ARG A 76 2.71 -6.97 -11.77
C ARG A 76 1.76 -7.63 -10.78
N TRP A 77 0.46 -7.52 -11.03
CA TRP A 77 -0.54 -8.22 -10.24
C TRP A 77 -0.39 -9.74 -10.39
N ASP A 78 -0.20 -10.25 -11.61
CA ASP A 78 -0.03 -11.68 -11.84
C ASP A 78 1.17 -12.24 -11.07
N SER A 79 2.27 -11.46 -11.00
CA SER A 79 3.47 -11.81 -10.23
C SER A 79 3.20 -11.96 -8.73
N VAL A 80 2.31 -11.14 -8.16
CA VAL A 80 1.88 -11.26 -6.75
C VAL A 80 0.90 -12.42 -6.60
N PHE A 81 -0.13 -12.48 -7.44
CA PHE A 81 -1.19 -13.49 -7.39
C PHE A 81 -0.66 -14.92 -7.46
N GLN A 82 0.38 -15.17 -8.26
CA GLN A 82 1.02 -16.48 -8.37
C GLN A 82 1.74 -16.91 -7.09
N LYS A 83 2.24 -15.97 -6.29
CA LYS A 83 2.94 -16.24 -5.02
C LYS A 83 1.99 -16.46 -3.84
N LEU A 84 0.81 -15.83 -3.86
CA LEU A 84 -0.13 -15.83 -2.74
C LEU A 84 -0.43 -17.24 -2.21
N GLN A 85 -0.30 -17.37 -0.89
CA GLN A 85 -0.67 -18.53 -0.10
C GLN A 85 -1.84 -18.21 0.84
N PRO A 86 -2.56 -19.24 1.34
CA PRO A 86 -3.55 -19.05 2.39
C PRO A 86 -2.97 -18.33 3.62
N ASN A 87 -3.73 -17.39 4.17
CA ASN A 87 -3.38 -16.52 5.31
C ASN A 87 -2.34 -15.41 5.01
N ASP A 88 -1.94 -15.21 3.76
CA ASP A 88 -1.23 -14.00 3.36
C ASP A 88 -2.13 -12.77 3.41
N PHE A 89 -1.54 -11.58 3.36
CA PHE A 89 -2.23 -10.30 3.31
C PHE A 89 -1.89 -9.58 2.00
N VAL A 90 -2.84 -8.85 1.44
CA VAL A 90 -2.58 -7.94 0.31
C VAL A 90 -3.07 -6.55 0.64
N LEU A 91 -2.14 -5.63 0.87
CA LEU A 91 -2.43 -4.21 1.08
C LEU A 91 -2.43 -3.45 -0.25
N ILE A 92 -3.57 -2.88 -0.61
CA ILE A 92 -3.86 -2.33 -1.92
C ILE A 92 -4.06 -0.81 -1.81
N GLN A 93 -3.16 -0.02 -2.37
CA GLN A 93 -3.26 1.45 -2.38
C GLN A 93 -2.95 2.04 -3.76
N PHE A 94 -3.96 2.57 -4.43
CA PHE A 94 -3.85 3.26 -5.73
C PHE A 94 -4.73 4.50 -5.78
N GLY A 95 -4.55 5.34 -6.80
CA GLY A 95 -5.39 6.52 -7.05
C GLY A 95 -4.62 7.71 -7.62
N HIS A 96 -3.33 7.89 -7.26
CA HIS A 96 -2.57 9.06 -7.72
C HIS A 96 -2.42 9.10 -9.24
N ASN A 97 -2.13 7.95 -9.85
CA ASN A 97 -1.87 7.85 -11.28
C ASN A 97 -3.12 7.54 -12.09
N ASP A 98 -4.12 6.88 -11.48
CA ASP A 98 -5.41 6.56 -12.11
C ASP A 98 -6.12 7.83 -12.59
N GLY A 99 -6.12 8.91 -11.80
CA GLY A 99 -6.70 10.21 -12.17
C GLY A 99 -5.88 11.05 -13.16
N SER A 100 -4.75 10.56 -13.69
CA SER A 100 -3.89 11.33 -14.60
C SER A 100 -4.41 11.33 -16.04
N ILE A 101 -5.50 12.04 -16.33
CA ILE A 101 -6.16 12.09 -17.65
C ILE A 101 -5.19 12.38 -18.80
N GLN A 102 -4.18 13.23 -18.57
CA GLN A 102 -3.20 13.61 -19.59
C GLN A 102 -2.17 12.52 -19.93
N LYS A 103 -2.18 11.38 -19.20
CA LYS A 103 -1.23 10.29 -19.37
C LYS A 103 -1.98 8.99 -19.69
N ALA A 104 -2.28 8.79 -20.97
CA ALA A 104 -3.16 7.71 -21.45
C ALA A 104 -2.69 6.30 -21.04
N GLU A 105 -1.39 6.10 -20.86
CA GLU A 105 -0.78 4.82 -20.46
C GLU A 105 -1.14 4.39 -19.02
N ARG A 106 -1.51 5.37 -18.17
CA ARG A 106 -1.84 5.13 -16.76
C ARG A 106 -3.22 5.66 -16.35
N TYR A 107 -3.87 6.48 -17.16
CA TYR A 107 -5.22 6.94 -16.89
C TYR A 107 -6.19 5.76 -16.78
N THR A 108 -6.99 5.77 -15.73
CA THR A 108 -8.02 4.79 -15.43
C THR A 108 -9.32 5.53 -15.14
N THR A 109 -10.38 5.29 -15.92
CA THR A 109 -11.70 5.85 -15.62
C THR A 109 -12.21 5.35 -14.26
N LEU A 110 -13.17 6.05 -13.64
CA LEU A 110 -13.71 5.64 -12.34
C LEU A 110 -14.31 4.21 -12.37
N VAL A 111 -14.96 3.84 -13.48
CA VAL A 111 -15.52 2.50 -13.69
C VAL A 111 -14.43 1.44 -13.79
N GLU A 112 -13.37 1.70 -14.57
CA GLU A 112 -12.23 0.77 -14.67
C GLU A 112 -11.49 0.66 -13.33
N TYR A 113 -11.35 1.77 -12.59
CA TYR A 113 -10.71 1.80 -11.29
C TYR A 113 -11.47 0.93 -10.28
N GLU A 114 -12.80 1.09 -10.20
CA GLU A 114 -13.64 0.23 -9.36
C GLU A 114 -13.52 -1.24 -9.79
N TYR A 115 -13.58 -1.53 -11.09
CA TYR A 115 -13.44 -2.89 -11.62
C TYR A 115 -12.09 -3.52 -11.23
N ASN A 116 -11.00 -2.79 -11.40
CA ASN A 116 -9.64 -3.27 -11.12
C ASN A 116 -9.42 -3.52 -9.64
N LEU A 117 -9.86 -2.61 -8.77
CA LEU A 117 -9.76 -2.82 -7.31
C LEU A 117 -10.56 -4.04 -6.87
N ARG A 118 -11.79 -4.22 -7.37
CA ARG A 118 -12.60 -5.41 -7.09
C ARG A 118 -11.92 -6.69 -7.60
N LYS A 119 -11.22 -6.64 -8.73
CA LYS A 119 -10.42 -7.77 -9.22
C LYS A 119 -9.32 -8.15 -8.21
N PHE A 120 -8.52 -7.20 -7.74
CA PHE A 120 -7.48 -7.47 -6.72
C PHE A 120 -8.07 -8.09 -5.45
N VAL A 121 -9.20 -7.56 -4.97
CA VAL A 121 -9.88 -8.09 -3.77
C VAL A 121 -10.37 -9.52 -3.99
N ARG A 122 -11.13 -9.77 -5.06
CA ARG A 122 -11.67 -11.11 -5.36
C ARG A 122 -10.59 -12.15 -5.53
N GLU A 123 -9.51 -11.82 -6.23
CA GLU A 123 -8.44 -12.77 -6.52
C GLU A 123 -7.56 -13.04 -5.31
N THR A 124 -7.36 -12.03 -4.44
CA THR A 124 -6.78 -12.26 -3.11
C THR A 124 -7.62 -13.25 -2.29
N GLN A 125 -8.94 -13.04 -2.21
CA GLN A 125 -9.86 -13.92 -1.49
C GLN A 125 -9.88 -15.34 -2.06
N ALA A 126 -9.80 -15.49 -3.39
CA ALA A 126 -9.73 -16.80 -4.05
C ALA A 126 -8.49 -17.62 -3.67
N LYS A 127 -7.45 -16.98 -3.13
CA LYS A 127 -6.24 -17.62 -2.59
C LYS A 127 -6.32 -17.91 -1.08
N ASN A 128 -7.46 -17.65 -0.44
CA ASN A 128 -7.62 -17.64 1.02
C ASN A 128 -6.64 -16.67 1.71
N ALA A 129 -6.27 -15.59 1.03
CA ALA A 129 -5.52 -14.47 1.59
C ALA A 129 -6.48 -13.32 1.97
N LEU A 130 -6.05 -12.42 2.85
CA LEU A 130 -6.85 -11.30 3.33
C LEU A 130 -6.52 -10.02 2.53
N PRO A 131 -7.41 -9.53 1.66
CA PRO A 131 -7.26 -8.22 1.04
C PRO A 131 -7.52 -7.11 2.06
N ILE A 132 -6.70 -6.06 2.02
CA ILE A 132 -6.82 -4.85 2.82
C ILE A 132 -6.81 -3.68 1.84
N LEU A 133 -7.91 -2.95 1.75
CA LEU A 133 -7.98 -1.74 0.94
C LEU A 133 -7.42 -0.56 1.72
N SER A 134 -6.75 0.35 1.02
CA SER A 134 -6.27 1.62 1.56
C SER A 134 -6.65 2.74 0.61
N THR A 135 -7.25 3.80 1.12
CA THR A 135 -7.45 5.03 0.34
C THR A 135 -6.07 5.63 -0.01
N PRO A 136 -5.94 6.41 -1.10
CA PRO A 136 -4.66 7.03 -1.42
C PRO A 136 -4.29 8.09 -0.38
N VAL A 137 -3.03 8.19 -0.01
CA VAL A 137 -2.51 9.32 0.80
C VAL A 137 -2.73 10.65 0.07
N VAL A 138 -2.87 11.76 0.81
CA VAL A 138 -3.06 13.09 0.23
C VAL A 138 -1.79 13.62 -0.45
N ARG A 139 -2.00 14.46 -1.47
CA ARG A 139 -0.95 15.36 -1.97
C ARG A 139 -0.91 16.61 -1.08
N ARG A 140 0.26 17.20 -0.90
CA ARG A 140 0.39 18.47 -0.18
C ARG A 140 -0.17 19.62 -1.03
N ARG A 141 -1.41 20.03 -0.77
CA ARG A 141 -2.09 21.06 -1.56
C ARG A 141 -2.69 22.11 -0.65
N PHE A 142 -2.12 23.31 -0.73
CA PHE A 142 -2.60 24.48 -0.03
C PHE A 142 -2.94 25.57 -1.04
N ASP A 143 -4.04 26.28 -0.83
CA ASP A 143 -4.37 27.48 -1.62
C ASP A 143 -3.54 28.69 -1.16
N GLU A 144 -3.76 29.84 -1.79
CA GLU A 144 -3.04 31.09 -1.47
C GLU A 144 -3.32 31.59 -0.05
N GLN A 145 -4.39 31.13 0.59
CA GLN A 145 -4.76 31.45 1.97
C GLN A 145 -4.21 30.42 2.97
N GLY A 146 -3.48 29.41 2.50
CA GLY A 146 -2.94 28.34 3.33
C GLY A 146 -3.96 27.28 3.75
N GLN A 147 -5.12 27.22 3.09
CA GLN A 147 -6.15 26.21 3.32
C GLN A 147 -5.83 24.94 2.53
N PHE A 148 -5.97 23.77 3.17
CA PHE A 148 -5.69 22.48 2.56
C PHE A 148 -6.86 21.98 1.70
N TYR A 149 -6.61 21.55 0.46
CA TYR A 149 -7.66 21.09 -0.46
C TYR A 149 -7.35 19.74 -1.12
N ASP A 150 -8.40 19.02 -1.56
CA ASP A 150 -8.25 17.71 -2.17
C ASP A 150 -7.84 17.78 -3.64
N SER A 151 -7.06 16.79 -4.09
CA SER A 151 -6.68 16.61 -5.50
C SER A 151 -6.99 15.21 -6.03
N HIS A 152 -7.70 14.38 -5.25
CA HIS A 152 -7.99 13.00 -5.59
C HIS A 152 -9.43 12.76 -6.08
N GLY A 153 -10.32 13.75 -5.99
CA GLY A 153 -11.69 13.61 -6.51
C GLY A 153 -12.43 12.40 -5.93
N GLU A 154 -13.11 11.63 -6.78
CA GLU A 154 -13.96 10.50 -6.36
C GLU A 154 -13.20 9.21 -6.01
N TYR A 155 -11.89 9.14 -6.28
CA TYR A 155 -11.11 7.90 -6.10
C TYR A 155 -11.13 7.37 -4.64
N PRO A 156 -10.93 8.20 -3.58
CA PRO A 156 -11.03 7.71 -2.20
C PRO A 156 -12.41 7.17 -1.83
N ASP A 157 -13.49 7.78 -2.34
CA ASP A 157 -14.87 7.33 -2.06
C ASP A 157 -15.17 5.98 -2.72
N ILE A 158 -14.64 5.74 -3.92
CA ILE A 158 -14.74 4.42 -4.56
C ILE A 158 -14.07 3.34 -3.71
N VAL A 159 -12.89 3.61 -3.15
CA VAL A 159 -12.21 2.67 -2.26
C VAL A 159 -13.06 2.38 -1.02
N ARG A 160 -13.60 3.43 -0.37
CA ARG A 160 -14.49 3.29 0.80
C ARG A 160 -15.72 2.43 0.46
N LYS A 161 -16.35 2.70 -0.68
CA LYS A 161 -17.51 1.94 -1.18
C LYS A 161 -17.17 0.47 -1.40
N ILE A 162 -16.07 0.16 -2.08
CA ILE A 162 -15.67 -1.24 -2.34
C ILE A 162 -15.38 -1.97 -1.03
N ALA A 163 -14.68 -1.32 -0.09
CA ALA A 163 -14.39 -1.92 1.21
C ALA A 163 -15.66 -2.31 1.96
N ALA A 164 -16.66 -1.42 1.97
CA ALA A 164 -17.98 -1.71 2.55
C ALA A 164 -18.72 -2.83 1.80
N ASP A 165 -18.83 -2.73 0.47
CA ASP A 165 -19.55 -3.69 -0.37
C ASP A 165 -18.97 -5.11 -0.27
N MET A 166 -17.65 -5.22 -0.24
CA MET A 166 -16.92 -6.49 -0.20
C MET A 166 -16.58 -6.95 1.21
N ARG A 167 -16.91 -6.14 2.23
CA ARG A 167 -16.66 -6.40 3.66
C ARG A 167 -15.19 -6.72 3.95
N VAL A 168 -14.29 -5.92 3.38
CA VAL A 168 -12.85 -6.07 3.61
C VAL A 168 -12.34 -4.91 4.47
N PRO A 169 -11.27 -5.12 5.26
CA PRO A 169 -10.67 -4.04 6.03
C PRO A 169 -10.27 -2.85 5.15
N LEU A 170 -10.47 -1.66 5.70
CA LEU A 170 -10.09 -0.39 5.09
C LEU A 170 -9.13 0.35 6.01
N LEU A 171 -7.95 0.72 5.49
CA LEU A 171 -7.09 1.72 6.11
C LEU A 171 -7.47 3.10 5.55
N GLU A 172 -7.91 4.02 6.41
CA GLU A 172 -8.39 5.32 5.97
C GLU A 172 -7.27 6.36 5.81
N MET A 173 -6.29 6.02 4.97
CA MET A 173 -5.06 6.80 4.78
C MET A 173 -5.32 8.21 4.22
N HIS A 174 -6.28 8.40 3.32
CA HIS A 174 -6.64 9.72 2.77
C HIS A 174 -7.09 10.66 3.90
N LYS A 175 -8.08 10.25 4.69
CA LYS A 175 -8.56 11.05 5.83
C LYS A 175 -7.47 11.28 6.86
N LYS A 176 -6.69 10.26 7.21
CA LYS A 176 -5.65 10.39 8.25
C LYS A 176 -4.48 11.25 7.82
N SER A 177 -4.04 11.12 6.57
CA SER A 177 -3.00 11.98 6.04
C SER A 177 -3.50 13.42 5.81
N TRP A 178 -4.78 13.61 5.46
CA TRP A 178 -5.42 14.93 5.46
C TRP A 178 -5.36 15.59 6.84
N GLU A 179 -5.89 14.91 7.87
CA GLU A 179 -5.92 15.40 9.25
C GLU A 179 -4.51 15.81 9.70
N TYR A 180 -3.50 14.99 9.38
CA TYR A 180 -2.11 15.23 9.76
C TYR A 180 -1.47 16.40 9.01
N VAL A 181 -1.52 16.41 7.68
CA VAL A 181 -0.87 17.44 6.85
C VAL A 181 -1.56 18.79 7.01
N SER A 182 -2.89 18.80 7.09
CA SER A 182 -3.66 20.03 7.32
C SER A 182 -3.38 20.64 8.70
N ALA A 183 -3.15 19.83 9.74
CA ALA A 183 -2.83 20.33 11.07
C ALA A 183 -1.42 20.95 11.16
N LEU A 184 -0.47 20.45 10.36
CA LEU A 184 0.87 21.04 10.25
C LEU A 184 0.87 22.36 9.46
N GLY A 185 -0.04 22.52 8.50
CA GLY A 185 -0.07 23.67 7.61
C GLY A 185 1.08 23.68 6.59
N PRO A 186 1.18 24.74 5.76
CA PRO A 186 2.10 24.77 4.62
C PRO A 186 3.56 24.56 5.00
N ASP A 187 4.07 25.31 5.97
CA ASP A 187 5.51 25.35 6.27
C ASP A 187 5.97 24.08 7.01
N ALA A 188 5.26 23.67 8.06
CA ALA A 188 5.67 22.53 8.87
C ALA A 188 5.44 21.18 8.17
N SER A 189 4.55 21.11 7.17
CA SER A 189 4.36 19.90 6.36
C SER A 189 5.41 19.75 5.25
N MET A 190 6.08 20.85 4.85
CA MET A 190 7.02 20.85 3.73
C MET A 190 8.13 19.79 3.85
N PRO A 191 8.79 19.57 5.02
CA PRO A 191 9.85 18.58 5.15
C PRO A 191 9.40 17.12 4.97
N MET A 192 8.09 16.84 5.01
CA MET A 192 7.56 15.51 4.72
C MET A 192 7.64 15.16 3.23
N TYR A 193 7.69 16.16 2.36
CA TYR A 193 7.65 16.02 0.92
C TYR A 193 9.01 16.33 0.30
N LEU A 194 9.16 16.12 -1.00
CA LEU A 194 10.41 16.37 -1.71
C LEU A 194 10.56 17.85 -2.07
N HIS A 195 10.88 18.62 -1.04
CA HIS A 195 11.29 20.02 -1.11
C HIS A 195 12.77 20.10 -0.77
N ILE A 196 13.59 20.17 -1.81
CA ILE A 196 15.05 20.14 -1.74
C ILE A 196 15.56 21.42 -2.40
N GLY A 197 16.31 22.21 -1.66
CA GLY A 197 16.94 23.41 -2.22
C GLY A 197 18.02 23.08 -3.26
N PRO A 198 18.35 24.01 -4.16
CA PRO A 198 19.48 23.85 -5.08
C PRO A 198 20.77 23.49 -4.35
N ASN A 199 21.57 22.60 -4.94
CA ASN A 199 22.86 22.12 -4.41
C ASN A 199 22.82 21.46 -3.02
N VAL A 200 21.64 21.10 -2.49
CA VAL A 200 21.52 20.32 -1.24
C VAL A 200 21.81 18.83 -1.49
N ASN A 201 21.55 18.34 -2.71
CA ASN A 201 21.82 16.98 -3.12
C ASN A 201 22.52 16.99 -4.48
N ASP A 202 23.69 16.36 -4.58
CA ASP A 202 24.51 16.36 -5.80
C ASP A 202 23.80 15.77 -7.02
N SER A 203 22.84 14.87 -6.79
CA SER A 203 22.03 14.27 -7.87
C SER A 203 20.82 15.11 -8.27
N LEU A 204 20.57 16.23 -7.58
CA LEU A 204 19.51 17.21 -7.84
C LEU A 204 20.07 18.63 -7.71
N PRO A 205 20.96 19.06 -8.63
CA PRO A 205 21.64 20.35 -8.53
C PRO A 205 20.67 21.54 -8.54
N GLU A 206 19.59 21.45 -9.32
CA GLU A 206 18.51 22.46 -9.35
C GLU A 206 17.52 22.35 -8.18
N GLY A 207 17.71 21.39 -7.29
CA GLY A 207 16.74 21.05 -6.26
C GLY A 207 15.51 20.31 -6.81
N LYS A 208 14.48 20.22 -5.98
CA LYS A 208 13.18 19.62 -6.32
C LYS A 208 12.08 20.26 -5.47
N HIS A 209 10.93 20.53 -6.07
CA HIS A 209 9.74 20.99 -5.36
C HIS A 209 8.55 20.12 -5.77
N ASP A 210 8.21 19.15 -4.92
CA ASP A 210 7.28 18.08 -5.24
C ASP A 210 6.41 17.75 -4.02
N ASP A 211 5.11 18.00 -4.18
CA ASP A 211 4.07 17.84 -3.17
C ASP A 211 3.36 16.47 -3.20
N THR A 212 3.90 15.51 -3.95
CA THR A 212 3.35 14.14 -4.03
C THR A 212 4.29 13.13 -3.42
N HIS A 213 5.60 13.27 -3.67
CA HIS A 213 6.58 12.29 -3.23
C HIS A 213 7.19 12.68 -1.88
N PHE A 214 7.46 11.68 -1.05
CA PHE A 214 7.92 11.90 0.31
C PHE A 214 9.44 11.91 0.43
N SER A 215 9.92 12.70 1.39
CA SER A 215 11.21 12.47 2.03
C SER A 215 11.16 11.19 2.89
N GLU A 216 12.31 10.75 3.41
CA GLU A 216 12.33 9.66 4.39
C GLU A 216 11.46 9.95 5.62
N PHE A 217 11.47 11.20 6.11
CA PHE A 217 10.62 11.62 7.23
C PHE A 217 9.13 11.47 6.89
N GLY A 218 8.67 12.03 5.77
CA GLY A 218 7.25 11.92 5.41
C GLY A 218 6.81 10.48 5.12
N ALA A 219 7.66 9.68 4.49
CA ALA A 219 7.40 8.27 4.24
C ALA A 219 7.23 7.50 5.55
N LEU A 220 8.04 7.79 6.57
CA LEU A 220 7.92 7.16 7.88
C LEU A 220 6.65 7.60 8.62
N GLU A 221 6.26 8.87 8.53
CA GLU A 221 5.00 9.33 9.12
C GLU A 221 3.77 8.66 8.48
N MET A 222 3.76 8.51 7.16
CA MET A 222 2.70 7.75 6.47
C MET A 222 2.70 6.27 6.87
N ALA A 223 3.88 5.65 7.00
CA ALA A 223 4.01 4.28 7.48
C ALA A 223 3.43 4.10 8.89
N LYS A 224 3.69 5.05 9.80
CA LYS A 224 3.12 5.05 11.17
C LYS A 224 1.61 5.19 11.17
N ILE A 225 1.05 6.07 10.32
CA ILE A 225 -0.40 6.21 10.14
C ILE A 225 -1.01 4.87 9.69
N ALA A 226 -0.43 4.22 8.68
CA ALA A 226 -0.90 2.91 8.20
C ALA A 226 -0.84 1.83 9.29
N ALA A 227 0.24 1.79 10.08
CA ALA A 227 0.37 0.86 11.20
C ALA A 227 -0.70 1.10 12.28
N ASN A 228 -1.03 2.35 12.58
CA ASN A 228 -2.09 2.69 13.53
C ASN A 228 -3.48 2.28 13.02
N GLU A 229 -3.76 2.46 11.73
CA GLU A 229 -4.99 1.96 11.12
C GLU A 229 -5.05 0.42 11.20
N ILE A 230 -3.94 -0.29 10.95
CA ILE A 230 -3.88 -1.76 11.07
C ILE A 230 -4.18 -2.24 12.49
N LYS A 231 -3.65 -1.58 13.53
CA LYS A 231 -3.94 -1.92 14.94
C LYS A 231 -5.44 -2.00 15.22
N ILE A 232 -6.24 -1.18 14.54
CA ILE A 232 -7.68 -1.07 14.74
C ILE A 232 -8.46 -1.96 13.76
N LYS A 233 -8.00 -2.04 12.50
CA LYS A 233 -8.79 -2.59 11.39
C LYS A 233 -8.42 -4.00 10.98
N VAL A 234 -7.21 -4.47 11.32
CA VAL A 234 -6.69 -5.77 10.86
C VAL A 234 -6.00 -6.50 12.03
N PRO A 235 -6.75 -7.02 13.02
CA PRO A 235 -6.17 -7.67 14.20
C PRO A 235 -5.19 -8.81 13.87
N GLU A 236 -5.45 -9.56 12.80
CA GLU A 236 -4.62 -10.66 12.33
C GLU A 236 -3.22 -10.21 11.92
N LEU A 237 -3.10 -9.00 11.37
CA LEU A 237 -1.82 -8.39 11.00
C LEU A 237 -1.22 -7.57 12.15
N ALA A 238 -2.07 -6.94 12.98
CA ALA A 238 -1.66 -6.09 14.09
C ALA A 238 -0.76 -6.81 15.12
N LYS A 239 -0.97 -8.11 15.34
CA LYS A 239 -0.13 -8.93 16.23
C LYS A 239 1.35 -9.00 15.81
N HIS A 240 1.64 -8.65 14.56
CA HIS A 240 2.99 -8.63 14.02
C HIS A 240 3.66 -7.25 14.10
N LEU A 241 2.95 -6.19 14.49
CA LEU A 241 3.53 -4.87 14.72
C LEU A 241 4.42 -4.87 15.97
N LYS A 242 5.49 -4.08 15.95
CA LYS A 242 6.28 -3.79 17.16
C LYS A 242 5.43 -2.99 18.15
N GLN A 243 5.59 -3.30 19.44
CA GLN A 243 4.94 -2.59 20.54
C GLN A 243 5.55 -1.20 20.71
#